data_AF-A0A131X9K0-F1
#
_entry.id   AF-A0A131X9K0-F1
#
_cell.length_a   1.000
_cell.length_b   1.000
_cell.length_c   1.000
_cell.angle_alpha   90.00
_cell.angle_beta   90.00
_cell.angle_gamma   90.00
#
_symmetry.space_group_name_H-M   'P 1'
#
loop_
_entity.id
_entity.type
_entity.pdbx_description
1 polymer ?
#
loop_
_entity_poly.entity_id
_entity_poly.type
_entity_poly.pdbx_seq_one_letter_code
_entity_poly.pdbx_strand_id
1 'polypeptide(L)'
;RQNWRESAAWKAENLPLSTTNDQACKLFDAALTQYVGWYDDPTLGGLSGTLESLKKADPHFIMGQVLNVGLTLIGSGDNVVKNASLSGDLDVLDSIASKGRLPHREQLHVDAVMAWSRGRLSRAASLWEDILIDNPTDMLALKFAHDTYFYLGYQRQLRDSIARVLPRWKPSMPLYSYLHGMLAFG
;
A
#
# COMPACT_ATOMS: atom_id res chain seq x y z
N ARG A 1 14.16 -7.17 11.07
CA ARG A 1 13.91 -8.39 10.23
C ARG A 1 14.82 -8.26 9.01
N GLN A 2 15.53 -9.32 8.57
CA GLN A 2 16.58 -9.17 7.54
C GLN A 2 16.23 -9.74 6.15
N ASN A 3 15.13 -10.48 6.01
CA ASN A 3 14.73 -11.10 4.74
C ASN A 3 13.48 -10.41 4.18
N TRP A 4 13.68 -9.39 3.37
CA TRP A 4 12.62 -8.72 2.60
C TRP A 4 12.40 -9.43 1.26
N ARG A 5 11.15 -9.47 0.81
CA ARG A 5 10.72 -10.15 -0.42
C ARG A 5 11.27 -9.45 -1.66
N GLU A 6 11.93 -10.23 -2.51
CA GLU A 6 12.34 -9.82 -3.86
C GLU A 6 11.26 -10.12 -4.91
N SER A 7 11.47 -9.74 -6.17
CA SER A 7 10.43 -9.83 -7.22
C SER A 7 9.88 -11.26 -7.37
N ALA A 8 10.76 -12.27 -7.32
CA ALA A 8 10.36 -13.68 -7.39
C ALA A 8 9.47 -14.11 -6.23
N ALA A 9 9.73 -13.64 -5.00
CA ALA A 9 8.94 -13.96 -3.82
C ALA A 9 7.55 -13.32 -3.88
N TRP A 10 7.45 -12.05 -4.30
CA TRP A 10 6.18 -11.37 -4.53
C TRP A 10 5.32 -12.10 -5.59
N LYS A 11 5.94 -12.55 -6.68
CA LYS A 11 5.28 -13.35 -7.71
C LYS A 11 4.82 -14.72 -7.17
N ALA A 12 5.62 -15.39 -6.34
CA ALA A 12 5.26 -16.67 -5.73
C ALA A 12 4.05 -16.55 -4.78
N GLU A 13 3.84 -15.38 -4.18
CA GLU A 13 2.65 -15.05 -3.38
C GLU A 13 1.45 -14.56 -4.22
N ASN A 14 1.51 -14.69 -5.55
CA ASN A 14 0.48 -14.24 -6.49
C ASN A 14 0.20 -12.73 -6.43
N LEU A 15 1.22 -11.95 -6.07
CA LEU A 15 1.20 -10.48 -6.02
C LEU A 15 2.36 -9.91 -6.85
N PRO A 16 2.46 -10.21 -8.16
CA PRO A 16 3.58 -9.76 -8.97
C PRO A 16 3.67 -8.24 -9.00
N LEU A 17 4.89 -7.72 -8.91
CA LEU A 17 5.20 -6.30 -9.03
C LEU A 17 5.75 -6.02 -10.44
N SER A 18 5.41 -4.88 -11.03
CA SER A 18 5.86 -4.51 -12.38
C SER A 18 7.33 -4.13 -12.48
N THR A 19 7.99 -3.81 -11.36
CA THR A 19 9.43 -3.53 -11.35
C THR A 19 10.26 -4.82 -11.50
N THR A 20 11.37 -4.72 -12.22
CA THR A 20 12.41 -5.75 -12.30
C THR A 20 13.55 -5.53 -11.30
N ASN A 21 13.48 -4.48 -10.48
CA ASN A 21 14.51 -4.14 -9.50
C ASN A 21 14.23 -4.83 -8.16
N ASP A 22 14.98 -5.88 -7.84
CA ASP A 22 14.81 -6.63 -6.59
C ASP A 22 15.07 -5.78 -5.34
N GLN A 23 15.97 -4.78 -5.42
CA GLN A 23 16.20 -3.88 -4.29
C GLN A 23 14.96 -3.02 -4.02
N ALA A 24 14.26 -2.56 -5.06
CA ALA A 24 13.01 -1.83 -4.91
C ALA A 24 11.91 -2.71 -4.30
N CYS A 25 11.79 -3.97 -4.73
CA CYS A 25 10.86 -4.94 -4.12
C CYS A 25 11.14 -5.14 -2.61
N LYS A 26 12.42 -5.27 -2.24
CA LYS A 26 12.84 -5.44 -0.84
C LYS A 26 12.52 -4.21 0.00
N LEU A 27 12.81 -3.02 -0.51
CA LEU A 27 12.54 -1.76 0.18
C LEU A 27 11.03 -1.49 0.31
N PHE A 28 10.23 -1.87 -0.70
CA PHE A 28 8.77 -1.80 -0.64
C PHE A 28 8.21 -2.74 0.44
N ASP A 29 8.69 -3.98 0.50
CA ASP A 29 8.30 -4.92 1.55
C ASP A 29 8.69 -4.45 2.96
N ALA A 30 9.87 -3.85 3.09
CA ALA A 30 10.34 -3.25 4.33
C ALA A 30 9.47 -2.06 4.77
N ALA A 31 9.14 -1.16 3.85
CA ALA A 31 8.29 0.00 4.11
C ALA A 31 6.85 -0.44 4.46
N LEU A 32 6.28 -1.39 3.71
CA LEU A 32 4.97 -1.96 4.00
C LEU A 32 4.93 -2.62 5.39
N THR A 33 5.98 -3.36 5.76
CA THR A 33 6.07 -4.00 7.08
C THR A 33 6.16 -2.99 8.22
N GLN A 34 6.96 -1.93 8.06
CA GLN A 34 7.05 -0.83 9.03
C GLN A 34 5.71 -0.12 9.20
N TYR A 35 5.03 0.17 8.09
CA TYR A 35 3.72 0.81 8.09
C TYR A 35 2.65 -0.06 8.77
N VAL A 36 2.52 -1.33 8.38
CA VAL A 36 1.53 -2.25 8.98
C VAL A 36 1.83 -2.49 10.44
N GLY A 37 3.11 -2.56 10.80
CA GLY A 37 3.55 -2.81 12.16
C GLY A 37 3.63 -1.57 13.06
N TRP A 38 3.39 -0.37 12.52
CA TRP A 38 3.51 0.91 13.23
C TRP A 38 4.86 1.05 13.98
N TYR A 39 5.97 0.79 13.29
CA TYR A 39 7.31 0.94 13.85
C TYR A 39 8.30 1.48 12.82
N ASP A 40 9.36 2.12 13.31
CA ASP A 40 10.51 2.52 12.50
C ASP A 40 11.68 1.55 12.70
N ASP A 41 12.24 1.05 11.59
CA ASP A 41 13.49 0.28 11.61
C ASP A 41 14.69 1.24 11.52
N PRO A 42 15.46 1.43 12.60
CA PRO A 42 16.58 2.39 12.60
C PRO A 42 17.67 1.99 11.60
N THR A 43 17.78 0.72 11.24
CA THR A 43 18.78 0.24 10.27
C THR A 43 18.47 0.68 8.83
N LEU A 44 17.23 1.08 8.56
CA LEU A 44 16.76 1.59 7.28
C LEU A 44 16.49 3.11 7.31
N GLY A 45 16.81 3.79 8.42
CA GLY A 45 16.47 5.19 8.62
C GLY A 45 14.97 5.43 8.90
N GLY A 46 14.29 4.44 9.48
CA GLY A 46 12.85 4.45 9.69
C GLY A 46 12.05 4.37 8.39
N LEU A 47 10.74 4.57 8.48
CA LEU A 47 9.84 4.51 7.34
C LEU A 47 10.23 5.56 6.28
N SER A 48 10.50 6.79 6.70
CA SER A 48 10.90 7.89 5.80
C SER A 48 12.19 7.57 5.04
N GLY A 49 13.25 7.10 5.73
CA GLY A 49 14.51 6.71 5.09
C GLY A 49 14.34 5.52 4.14
N THR A 50 13.44 4.60 4.47
CA THR A 50 13.10 3.46 3.61
C THR A 50 12.42 3.92 2.32
N LEU A 51 11.45 4.85 2.42
CA LEU A 51 10.74 5.42 1.26
C LEU A 51 11.68 6.24 0.36
N GLU A 52 12.59 7.02 0.94
CA GLU A 52 13.62 7.73 0.16
C GLU A 52 14.52 6.75 -0.60
N SER A 53 14.95 5.68 0.07
CA SER A 53 15.78 4.64 -0.54
C SER A 53 15.03 3.91 -1.65
N LEU A 54 13.73 3.64 -1.45
CA LEU A 54 12.85 3.02 -2.45
C LEU A 54 12.75 3.89 -3.71
N LYS A 55 12.48 5.19 -3.54
CA LYS A 55 12.39 6.16 -4.65
C LYS A 55 13.72 6.29 -5.40
N LYS A 56 14.86 6.22 -4.70
CA LYS A 56 16.20 6.21 -5.32
C LYS A 56 16.48 4.91 -6.07
N ALA A 57 16.06 3.76 -5.54
CA ALA A 57 16.31 2.46 -6.16
C ALA A 57 15.55 2.30 -7.48
N ASP A 58 14.28 2.68 -7.53
CA ASP A 58 13.49 2.69 -8.76
C ASP A 58 12.46 3.82 -8.77
N PRO A 59 12.79 4.98 -9.38
CA PRO A 59 11.88 6.12 -9.47
C PRO A 59 10.59 5.83 -10.26
N HIS A 60 10.60 4.83 -11.15
CA HIS A 60 9.47 4.48 -12.00
C HIS A 60 8.65 3.31 -11.45
N PHE A 61 9.00 2.80 -10.26
CA PHE A 61 8.25 1.72 -9.64
C PHE A 61 6.89 2.20 -9.13
N ILE A 62 5.84 1.83 -9.85
CA ILE A 62 4.48 2.33 -9.60
C ILE A 62 4.00 2.04 -8.17
N MET A 63 4.21 0.82 -7.66
CA MET A 63 3.75 0.47 -6.31
C MET A 63 4.56 1.19 -5.22
N GLY A 64 5.82 1.53 -5.49
CA GLY A 64 6.60 2.40 -4.60
C GLY A 64 6.02 3.81 -4.53
N GLN A 65 5.58 4.37 -5.67
CA GLN A 65 4.89 5.66 -5.72
C GLN A 65 3.52 5.60 -5.03
N VAL A 66 2.74 4.54 -5.27
CA VAL A 66 1.46 4.29 -4.58
C VAL A 66 1.64 4.29 -3.07
N LEU A 67 2.66 3.57 -2.55
CA LEU A 67 2.93 3.51 -1.13
C LEU A 67 3.32 4.88 -0.57
N ASN A 68 4.26 5.57 -1.22
CA ASN A 68 4.71 6.90 -0.78
C ASN A 68 3.55 7.91 -0.73
N VAL A 69 2.83 8.07 -1.85
CA VAL A 69 1.70 9.01 -1.95
C VAL A 69 0.56 8.62 -1.02
N GLY A 70 0.22 7.32 -0.95
CA GLY A 70 -0.83 6.80 -0.08
C GLY A 70 -0.52 7.06 1.40
N LEU A 71 0.73 6.86 1.84
CA LEU A 71 1.14 7.14 3.22
C LEU A 71 1.11 8.62 3.56
N THR A 72 1.53 9.51 2.65
CA THR A 72 1.38 10.95 2.88
C THR A 72 -0.10 11.32 3.01
N LEU A 73 -0.94 10.87 2.07
CA LEU A 73 -2.36 11.20 2.05
C LEU A 73 -3.16 10.67 3.24
N ILE A 74 -2.92 9.42 3.64
CA ILE A 74 -3.65 8.75 4.72
C ILE A 74 -3.04 9.12 6.07
N GLY A 75 -1.70 9.22 6.16
CA GLY A 75 -0.99 9.35 7.43
C GLY A 75 -0.80 10.78 7.94
N SER A 76 -0.69 11.80 7.08
CA SER A 76 -0.44 13.18 7.53
C SER A 76 -1.67 14.09 7.54
N GLY A 77 -2.77 13.68 6.91
CA GLY A 77 -3.93 14.55 6.68
C GLY A 77 -3.62 15.74 5.77
N ASP A 78 -2.50 15.70 5.04
CA ASP A 78 -2.15 16.70 4.05
C ASP A 78 -3.14 16.69 2.87
N ASN A 79 -3.17 17.80 2.15
CA ASN A 79 -3.92 17.90 0.91
C ASN A 79 -3.08 18.49 -0.21
N VAL A 80 -3.42 18.08 -1.42
CA VAL A 80 -2.72 18.45 -2.66
C VAL A 80 -2.69 19.96 -2.93
N VAL A 81 -3.67 20.70 -2.38
CA VAL A 81 -3.77 22.16 -2.55
C VAL A 81 -2.68 22.89 -1.76
N LYS A 82 -2.32 22.39 -0.57
CA LYS A 82 -1.37 23.03 0.34
C LYS A 82 0.03 22.43 0.27
N ASN A 83 0.17 21.20 -0.21
CA ASN A 83 1.45 20.49 -0.27
C ASN A 83 1.90 20.31 -1.74
N ALA A 84 2.75 21.20 -2.21
CA ALA A 84 3.29 21.16 -3.57
C ALA A 84 4.12 19.90 -3.86
N SER A 85 4.81 19.36 -2.85
CA SER A 85 5.55 18.10 -3.00
C SER A 85 4.60 16.93 -3.27
N LEU A 86 3.49 16.86 -2.53
CA LEU A 86 2.45 15.84 -2.75
C LEU A 86 1.79 15.98 -4.12
N SER A 87 1.53 17.21 -4.58
CA SER A 87 1.05 17.44 -5.95
C SER A 87 2.04 16.91 -6.99
N GLY A 88 3.33 17.20 -6.82
CA GLY A 88 4.37 16.70 -7.73
C GLY A 88 4.49 15.17 -7.72
N ASP A 89 4.38 14.53 -6.56
CA ASP A 89 4.39 13.07 -6.47
C ASP A 89 3.15 12.43 -7.14
N LEU A 90 2.00 13.08 -7.09
CA LEU A 90 0.80 12.65 -7.84
C LEU A 90 0.97 12.81 -9.35
N ASP A 91 1.60 13.89 -9.81
CA ASP A 91 1.89 14.08 -11.24
C ASP A 91 2.86 13.00 -11.76
N VAL A 92 3.85 12.62 -10.94
CA VAL A 92 4.76 11.49 -11.25
C VAL A 92 3.99 10.18 -11.31
N LEU A 93 3.12 9.90 -10.33
CA LEU A 93 2.28 8.70 -10.31
C LEU A 93 1.41 8.59 -11.57
N ASP A 94 0.72 9.68 -11.94
CA ASP A 94 -0.15 9.75 -13.12
C ASP A 94 0.65 9.60 -14.43
N SER A 95 1.83 10.21 -14.51
CA SER A 95 2.75 10.09 -15.64
C SER A 95 3.24 8.66 -15.85
N ILE A 96 3.59 7.94 -14.78
CA ILE A 96 4.01 6.53 -14.87
C ILE A 96 2.83 5.65 -15.29
N ALA A 97 1.67 5.83 -14.66
CA ALA A 97 0.47 5.05 -14.96
C ALA A 97 -0.01 5.24 -16.42
N SER A 98 0.16 6.43 -16.99
CA SER A 98 -0.26 6.75 -18.36
C SER A 98 0.67 6.19 -19.46
N LYS A 99 1.93 5.85 -19.14
CA LYS A 99 2.94 5.45 -20.13
C LYS A 99 2.83 4.00 -20.60
N GLY A 100 2.10 3.16 -19.89
CA GLY A 100 2.05 1.73 -20.20
C GLY A 100 0.83 1.04 -19.60
N ARG A 101 0.60 -0.19 -20.05
CA ARG A 101 -0.48 -1.01 -19.49
C ARG A 101 -0.01 -1.64 -18.19
N LEU A 102 -0.44 -1.06 -17.07
CA LEU A 102 -0.20 -1.65 -15.76
C LEU A 102 -0.98 -2.96 -15.59
N PRO A 103 -0.47 -3.91 -14.78
CA PRO A 103 -1.28 -5.02 -14.26
C PRO A 103 -2.53 -4.49 -13.57
N HIS A 104 -3.65 -5.20 -13.69
CA HIS A 104 -4.95 -4.74 -13.20
C HIS A 104 -4.92 -4.33 -11.71
N ARG A 105 -4.28 -5.15 -10.86
CA ARG A 105 -4.10 -4.87 -9.42
C ARG A 105 -3.40 -3.55 -9.15
N GLU A 106 -2.29 -3.29 -9.84
CA GLU A 106 -1.51 -2.05 -9.66
C GLU A 106 -2.28 -0.83 -10.17
N GLN A 107 -3.04 -0.97 -11.27
CA GLN A 107 -3.92 0.09 -11.75
C GLN A 107 -4.99 0.46 -10.71
N LEU A 108 -5.63 -0.53 -10.08
CA LEU A 108 -6.63 -0.27 -9.04
C LEU A 108 -6.03 0.46 -7.83
N HIS A 109 -4.78 0.16 -7.45
CA HIS A 109 -4.06 0.91 -6.41
C HIS A 109 -3.84 2.37 -6.79
N VAL A 110 -3.40 2.64 -8.02
CA VAL A 110 -3.25 4.00 -8.56
C VAL A 110 -4.58 4.72 -8.51
N ASP A 111 -5.64 4.11 -9.05
CA ASP A 111 -6.98 4.69 -9.10
C ASP A 111 -7.51 5.01 -7.69
N ALA A 112 -7.24 4.15 -6.71
CA ALA A 112 -7.65 4.35 -5.32
C ALA A 112 -6.93 5.53 -4.69
N VAL A 113 -5.61 5.64 -4.84
CA VAL A 113 -4.81 6.78 -4.35
C VAL A 113 -5.26 8.08 -5.02
N MET A 114 -5.54 8.06 -6.33
CA MET A 114 -6.07 9.22 -7.07
C MET A 114 -7.51 9.58 -6.68
N ALA A 115 -8.32 8.62 -6.25
CA ALA A 115 -9.63 8.89 -5.66
C ALA A 115 -9.46 9.56 -4.29
N TRP A 116 -8.56 9.04 -3.45
CA TRP A 116 -8.27 9.57 -2.13
C TRP A 116 -7.79 11.03 -2.18
N SER A 117 -6.82 11.32 -3.05
CA SER A 117 -6.24 12.68 -3.21
C SER A 117 -7.28 13.74 -3.61
N ARG A 118 -8.40 13.32 -4.20
CA ARG A 118 -9.53 14.17 -4.61
C ARG A 118 -10.67 14.18 -3.59
N GLY A 119 -10.45 13.69 -2.38
CA GLY A 119 -11.47 13.64 -1.32
C GLY A 119 -12.56 12.58 -1.54
N ARG A 120 -12.36 11.62 -2.45
CA ARG A 120 -13.35 10.56 -2.76
C ARG A 120 -13.03 9.30 -1.97
N LEU A 121 -13.01 9.43 -0.64
CA LEU A 121 -12.53 8.43 0.31
C LEU A 121 -13.28 7.09 0.18
N SER A 122 -14.62 7.12 0.12
CA SER A 122 -15.43 5.91 -0.04
C SER A 122 -15.16 5.18 -1.37
N ARG A 123 -14.83 5.93 -2.44
CA ARG A 123 -14.47 5.33 -3.74
C ARG A 123 -13.10 4.66 -3.68
N ALA A 124 -12.13 5.28 -3.01
CA ALA A 124 -10.81 4.69 -2.81
C ALA A 124 -10.89 3.37 -2.02
N ALA A 125 -11.62 3.37 -0.89
CA ALA A 125 -11.90 2.14 -0.14
C ALA A 125 -12.49 1.05 -1.05
N SER A 126 -13.52 1.39 -1.83
CA SER A 126 -14.16 0.43 -2.73
C SER A 126 -13.18 -0.15 -3.77
N LEU A 127 -12.26 0.66 -4.29
CA LEU A 127 -11.24 0.20 -5.24
C LEU A 127 -10.22 -0.75 -4.59
N TRP A 128 -9.83 -0.49 -3.34
CA TRP A 128 -9.01 -1.46 -2.59
C TRP A 128 -9.79 -2.73 -2.25
N GLU A 129 -11.09 -2.65 -1.97
CA GLU A 129 -11.93 -3.84 -1.80
C GLU A 129 -12.06 -4.67 -3.07
N ASP A 130 -12.12 -4.02 -4.24
CA ASP A 130 -12.13 -4.70 -5.54
C ASP A 130 -10.84 -5.53 -5.72
N ILE A 131 -9.69 -4.99 -5.29
CA ILE A 131 -8.42 -5.75 -5.25
C ILE A 131 -8.54 -6.97 -4.35
N LEU A 132 -9.14 -6.81 -3.16
CA LEU A 132 -9.22 -7.90 -2.16
C LEU A 132 -10.16 -9.04 -2.58
N ILE A 133 -11.02 -8.85 -3.58
CA ILE A 133 -11.82 -9.92 -4.18
C ILE A 133 -10.91 -10.91 -4.90
N ASP A 134 -10.00 -10.41 -5.75
CA ASP A 134 -9.10 -11.22 -6.59
C ASP A 134 -7.80 -11.58 -5.87
N ASN A 135 -7.30 -10.67 -5.03
CA ASN A 135 -6.04 -10.75 -4.30
C ASN A 135 -6.28 -10.53 -2.79
N PRO A 136 -6.95 -11.47 -2.08
CA PRO A 136 -7.30 -11.31 -0.67
C PRO A 136 -6.09 -11.20 0.27
N THR A 137 -4.89 -11.52 -0.22
CA THR A 137 -3.62 -11.44 0.51
C THR A 137 -2.82 -10.17 0.22
N ASP A 138 -3.37 -9.21 -0.54
CA ASP A 138 -2.73 -7.91 -0.74
C ASP A 138 -2.85 -7.05 0.53
N MET A 139 -1.80 -7.08 1.35
CA MET A 139 -1.75 -6.35 2.61
C MET A 139 -1.86 -4.83 2.42
N LEU A 140 -1.31 -4.28 1.34
CA LEU A 140 -1.36 -2.82 1.14
C LEU A 140 -2.80 -2.38 0.88
N ALA A 141 -3.52 -3.11 0.02
CA ALA A 141 -4.94 -2.84 -0.23
C ALA A 141 -5.76 -2.99 1.06
N LEU A 142 -5.52 -4.06 1.82
CA LEU A 142 -6.21 -4.31 3.09
C LEU A 142 -5.98 -3.20 4.11
N LYS A 143 -4.72 -2.78 4.29
CA LYS A 143 -4.35 -1.76 5.28
C LYS A 143 -4.85 -0.37 4.88
N PHE A 144 -4.77 0.00 3.60
CA PHE A 144 -5.31 1.27 3.11
C PHE A 144 -6.84 1.33 3.17
N ALA A 145 -7.55 0.24 2.84
CA ALA A 145 -9.00 0.15 3.02
C ALA A 145 -9.39 0.27 4.50
N HIS A 146 -8.70 -0.46 5.38
CA HIS A 146 -8.92 -0.40 6.82
C HIS A 146 -8.73 1.03 7.37
N ASP A 147 -7.57 1.66 7.13
CA ASP A 147 -7.33 3.02 7.62
C ASP A 147 -8.33 4.02 7.03
N THR A 148 -8.75 3.81 5.78
CA THR A 148 -9.82 4.59 5.16
C THR A 148 -11.15 4.49 5.90
N TYR A 149 -11.58 3.28 6.24
CA TYR A 149 -12.84 3.09 6.96
C TYR A 149 -12.81 3.70 8.34
N PHE A 150 -11.64 3.73 8.98
CA PHE A 150 -11.45 4.44 10.23
C PHE A 150 -11.74 5.94 10.06
N TYR A 151 -11.17 6.59 9.03
CA TYR A 151 -11.46 8.00 8.74
C TYR A 151 -12.93 8.27 8.34
N LEU A 152 -13.58 7.33 7.67
CA LEU A 152 -15.00 7.44 7.29
C LEU A 152 -15.97 7.11 8.45
N GLY A 153 -15.48 6.56 9.56
CA GLY A 153 -16.33 6.05 10.64
C GLY A 153 -17.14 4.79 10.26
N TYR A 154 -16.71 4.04 9.24
CA TYR A 154 -17.42 2.87 8.71
C TYR A 154 -17.05 1.61 9.49
N GLN A 155 -17.50 1.53 10.75
CA GLN A 155 -17.15 0.46 11.69
C GLN A 155 -17.44 -0.95 11.16
N ARG A 156 -18.55 -1.18 10.45
CA ARG A 156 -18.85 -2.51 9.91
C ARG A 156 -17.81 -2.94 8.88
N GLN A 157 -17.48 -2.04 7.95
CA GLN A 157 -16.52 -2.31 6.89
C GLN A 157 -15.10 -2.46 7.43
N LEU A 158 -14.72 -1.67 8.44
CA LEU A 158 -13.44 -1.77 9.14
C LEU A 158 -13.19 -3.21 9.59
N ARG A 159 -14.13 -3.80 10.34
CA ARG A 159 -14.05 -5.20 10.80
C ARG A 159 -14.23 -6.22 9.67
N ASP A 160 -15.30 -6.05 8.91
CA ASP A 160 -15.79 -7.10 8.01
C ASP A 160 -14.87 -7.28 6.81
N SER A 161 -14.14 -6.24 6.39
CA SER A 161 -13.09 -6.34 5.38
C SER A 161 -11.98 -7.31 5.82
N ILE A 162 -11.52 -7.18 7.08
CA ILE A 162 -10.51 -8.08 7.65
C ILE A 162 -11.07 -9.49 7.82
N ALA A 163 -12.27 -9.61 8.39
CA ALA A 163 -12.92 -10.91 8.61
C ALA A 163 -13.11 -11.70 7.30
N ARG A 164 -13.44 -11.01 6.20
CA ARG A 164 -13.67 -11.61 4.88
C ARG A 164 -12.41 -12.23 4.30
N VAL A 165 -11.26 -11.57 4.44
CA VAL A 165 -10.00 -12.09 3.88
C VAL A 165 -9.29 -13.08 4.79
N LEU A 166 -9.47 -12.99 6.11
CA LEU A 166 -8.72 -13.77 7.10
C LEU A 166 -8.62 -15.29 6.80
N PRO A 167 -9.70 -15.99 6.36
CA PRO A 167 -9.61 -17.42 6.00
C PRO A 167 -8.69 -17.74 4.81
N ARG A 168 -8.35 -16.73 3.99
CA ARG A 168 -7.43 -16.88 2.85
C ARG A 168 -5.96 -16.75 3.27
N TRP A 169 -5.70 -16.23 4.46
CA TRP A 169 -4.35 -16.03 4.99
C TRP A 169 -3.86 -17.25 5.78
N LYS A 170 -2.57 -17.58 5.61
CA LYS A 170 -1.92 -18.68 6.34
C LYS A 170 -1.00 -18.13 7.44
N PRO A 171 -0.82 -18.83 8.57
CA PRO A 171 0.10 -18.40 9.63
C PRO A 171 1.56 -18.17 9.19
N SER A 172 1.98 -18.84 8.11
CA SER A 172 3.32 -18.67 7.53
C SER A 172 3.48 -17.42 6.67
N MET A 173 2.37 -16.75 6.29
CA MET A 173 2.45 -15.56 5.44
C MET A 173 2.99 -14.37 6.24
N PRO A 174 3.80 -13.50 5.62
CA PRO A 174 4.23 -12.27 6.25
C PRO A 174 3.04 -11.46 6.77
N LEU A 175 3.21 -10.82 7.92
CA LEU A 175 2.21 -9.91 8.52
C LEU A 175 0.89 -10.57 8.98
N TYR A 176 0.77 -11.90 8.94
CA TYR A 176 -0.43 -12.63 9.36
C TYR A 176 -0.97 -12.22 10.74
N SER A 177 -0.09 -12.08 11.73
CA SER A 177 -0.47 -11.71 13.10
C SER A 177 -1.14 -10.34 13.19
N TYR A 178 -0.80 -9.40 12.30
CA TYR A 178 -1.37 -8.06 12.33
C TYR A 178 -2.84 -8.05 11.90
N LEU A 179 -3.30 -9.01 11.08
CA LEU A 179 -4.72 -9.12 10.74
C LEU A 179 -5.59 -9.35 11.98
N HIS A 180 -5.10 -10.13 12.95
CA HIS A 180 -5.84 -10.35 14.20
C HIS A 180 -5.95 -9.07 15.03
N GLY A 181 -4.89 -8.26 15.06
CA GLY A 181 -4.92 -6.95 15.69
C GLY A 181 -5.87 -5.99 15.00
N MET A 182 -5.85 -5.95 13.66
CA MET A 182 -6.79 -5.15 12.86
C MET A 182 -8.24 -5.59 13.06
N LEU A 183 -8.52 -6.90 13.05
CA LEU A 183 -9.86 -7.44 13.29
C LEU A 183 -10.39 -7.10 14.69
N ALA A 184 -9.52 -7.13 15.70
CA ALA A 184 -9.88 -6.79 17.08
C ALA A 184 -10.09 -5.29 17.28
N PHE A 185 -9.41 -4.45 16.49
CA PHE A 185 -9.55 -3.00 16.53
C PHE A 185 -10.96 -2.55 16.10
N GLY A 186 -11.53 -3.21 15.09
CA GLY A 186 -12.94 -3.09 14.74
C GLY A 186 -13.17 -2.97 13.26
#